data_AF-A0A358DSG4-F1
#
_entry.id   AF-A0A358DSG4-F1
#
_cell.length_a   1.000
_cell.length_b   1.000
_cell.length_c   1.000
_cell.angle_alpha   90.00
_cell.angle_beta   90.00
_cell.angle_gamma   90.00
#
_symmetry.space_group_name_H-M   'P 1'
#
loop_
_entity.id
_entity.type
_entity.pdbx_description
1 polymer ?
#
loop_
_entity_poly.entity_id
_entity_poly.type
_entity_poly.pdbx_seq_one_letter_code
_entity_poly.pdbx_strand_id
1 'polypeptide(L)'
;MLPVPLLYRRCAPDEGCDYDPWTFGEGDRSYGSFMGVGAIHIEDRGEHLYISDWGFNRLMKFSEDGVFSEIIGSLGGGLSHAQDVLLFAWGVLVDDLDRDGHDDLLVSQGMVPDPHLDRFPLHYDAVLLQREGGFEVLSEEVGLSLSDHLDSQNEDRTYASRAMARADFDGDGFLDIVTFALEGRVRFHAEVPQADTPNPRCTLIPRPRYVPAYGSGYALRGAGSAVWRRRDIQGQSRLGSSPHVLNPEGAGALRFPSGYQADFDCQGRPGPFEISEPEWIEIVTLQNGTVSLKVAAEQVRDESLSAVLAPELDPGGRRRVDLGRGDCEAEVGWCLWSTEFVGDEQRLMMRLGSRWIPRWFRSNP
;
A
#
# COMPACT_ATOMS: atom_id res chain seq x y z
N MET A 1 1.12 -25.90 -21.17
CA MET A 1 1.58 -24.54 -20.82
C MET A 1 0.55 -24.01 -19.84
N LEU A 2 0.93 -23.79 -18.59
CA LEU A 2 0.03 -23.15 -17.62
C LEU A 2 -0.25 -21.71 -18.10
N PRO A 3 -1.38 -21.08 -17.76
CA PRO A 3 -1.63 -19.69 -18.14
C PRO A 3 -0.65 -18.77 -17.40
N VAL A 4 0.05 -17.90 -18.13
CA VAL A 4 0.93 -16.88 -17.55
C VAL A 4 0.05 -15.89 -16.78
N PRO A 5 0.26 -15.70 -15.46
CA PRO A 5 -0.44 -14.69 -14.69
C PRO A 5 -0.21 -13.30 -15.28
N LEU A 6 -1.30 -12.56 -15.48
CA LEU A 6 -1.27 -11.21 -16.00
C LEU A 6 -1.61 -10.21 -14.90
N LEU A 7 -0.82 -9.15 -14.83
CA LEU A 7 -1.15 -7.95 -14.07
C LEU A 7 -1.85 -6.97 -15.02
N TYR A 8 -3.10 -6.63 -14.75
CA TYR A 8 -3.81 -5.64 -15.55
C TYR A 8 -3.61 -4.25 -14.95
N ARG A 9 -2.74 -3.46 -15.56
CA ARG A 9 -2.56 -2.05 -15.19
C ARG A 9 -3.64 -1.23 -15.88
N ARG A 10 -4.28 -0.33 -15.14
CA ARG A 10 -5.18 0.66 -15.76
C ARG A 10 -4.35 1.64 -16.59
N CYS A 11 -4.71 1.83 -17.85
CA CYS A 11 -4.06 2.79 -18.72
C CYS A 11 -4.22 4.22 -18.17
N ALA A 12 -3.26 5.08 -18.46
CA ALA A 12 -3.35 6.48 -18.12
C ALA A 12 -4.55 7.13 -18.84
N PRO A 13 -5.14 8.19 -18.27
CA PRO A 13 -6.29 8.87 -18.88
C PRO A 13 -6.02 9.40 -20.30
N ASP A 14 -4.77 9.69 -20.66
CA ASP A 14 -4.34 10.12 -21.98
C ASP A 14 -4.03 8.97 -22.96
N GLU A 15 -4.16 7.70 -22.53
CA GLU A 15 -3.94 6.53 -23.37
C GLU A 15 -5.25 5.98 -23.96
N GLY A 16 -5.19 5.46 -25.18
CA GLY A 16 -6.33 4.90 -25.92
C GLY A 16 -6.72 3.47 -25.52
N CYS A 17 -6.51 3.08 -24.25
CA CYS A 17 -6.86 1.78 -23.71
C CYS A 17 -7.51 1.90 -22.33
N ASP A 18 -8.19 0.84 -21.89
CA ASP A 18 -8.72 0.75 -20.53
C ASP A 18 -7.70 0.08 -19.58
N TYR A 19 -7.11 -1.02 -20.04
CA TYR A 19 -6.10 -1.78 -19.31
C TYR A 19 -4.99 -2.26 -20.25
N ASP A 20 -3.78 -2.27 -19.71
CA ASP A 20 -2.57 -2.79 -20.35
C ASP A 20 -2.12 -4.04 -19.57
N PRO A 21 -2.11 -5.24 -20.19
CA PRO A 21 -1.71 -6.47 -19.54
C PRO A 21 -0.18 -6.59 -19.47
N TRP A 22 0.35 -6.70 -18.25
CA TRP A 22 1.76 -6.95 -17.97
C TRP A 22 1.98 -8.39 -17.55
N THR A 23 3.16 -8.93 -17.82
CA THR A 23 3.55 -10.25 -17.32
C THR A 23 3.99 -10.13 -15.87
N PHE A 24 3.54 -11.06 -15.02
CA PHE A 24 3.96 -11.11 -13.62
C PHE A 24 5.38 -11.69 -13.44
N GLY A 25 5.99 -12.20 -14.51
CA GLY A 25 7.30 -12.81 -14.48
C GLY A 25 7.76 -13.24 -15.87
N GLU A 26 8.98 -13.77 -15.96
CA GLU A 26 9.50 -14.45 -17.15
C GLU A 26 9.70 -15.94 -16.88
N GLY A 27 9.33 -16.80 -17.84
CA GLY A 27 9.51 -18.24 -17.74
C GLY A 27 8.84 -18.84 -16.50
N ASP A 28 9.55 -19.72 -15.80
CA ASP A 28 9.04 -20.38 -14.59
C ASP A 28 8.78 -19.40 -13.45
N ARG A 29 9.47 -18.25 -13.43
CA ARG A 29 9.23 -17.19 -12.45
C ARG A 29 7.90 -16.47 -12.66
N SER A 30 7.20 -16.68 -13.78
CA SER A 30 5.86 -16.13 -13.96
C SER A 30 4.77 -16.89 -13.19
N TYR A 31 5.01 -18.14 -12.80
CA TYR A 31 4.01 -18.97 -12.11
C TYR A 31 4.20 -18.96 -10.60
N GLY A 32 3.11 -18.96 -9.85
CA GLY A 32 3.08 -18.98 -8.39
C GLY A 32 1.67 -19.26 -7.88
N SER A 33 1.56 -19.48 -6.58
CA SER A 33 0.30 -19.54 -5.85
C SER A 33 -0.22 -18.16 -5.44
N PHE A 34 0.66 -17.15 -5.33
CA PHE A 34 0.30 -15.74 -5.05
C PHE A 34 -0.67 -15.58 -3.87
N MET A 35 -0.33 -16.21 -2.75
CA MET A 35 -1.28 -16.41 -1.65
C MET A 35 -1.52 -15.17 -0.82
N GLY A 36 -0.64 -14.17 -0.89
CA GLY A 36 -0.72 -12.91 -0.17
C GLY A 36 0.15 -11.84 -0.81
N VAL A 37 -0.23 -10.58 -0.56
CA VAL A 37 0.41 -9.39 -1.12
C VAL A 37 0.51 -8.32 -0.05
N GLY A 38 1.64 -7.61 0.00
CA GLY A 38 1.85 -6.44 0.85
C GLY A 38 2.68 -5.38 0.14
N ALA A 39 2.28 -4.11 0.20
CA ALA A 39 3.11 -3.00 -0.23
C ALA A 39 4.10 -2.68 0.89
N ILE A 40 5.38 -2.73 0.55
CA ILE A 40 6.49 -2.49 1.47
C ILE A 40 7.44 -1.48 0.84
N HIS A 41 7.93 -0.54 1.63
CA HIS A 41 9.03 0.31 1.22
C HIS A 41 10.35 -0.29 1.70
N ILE A 42 11.27 -0.48 0.76
CA ILE A 42 12.64 -0.91 1.04
C ILE A 42 13.53 0.32 1.01
N GLU A 43 14.25 0.56 2.10
CA GLU A 43 15.18 1.68 2.22
C GLU A 43 16.19 1.66 1.07
N ASP A 44 16.49 2.85 0.54
CA ASP A 44 17.31 3.08 -0.66
C ASP A 44 16.83 2.43 -1.97
N ARG A 45 15.70 1.71 -1.97
CA ARG A 45 15.17 1.01 -3.16
C ARG A 45 13.74 1.39 -3.53
N GLY A 46 13.00 1.97 -2.59
CA GLY A 46 11.64 2.47 -2.77
C GLY A 46 10.56 1.41 -2.55
N GLU A 47 9.36 1.70 -3.03
CA GLU A 47 8.18 0.82 -2.87
C GLU A 47 8.26 -0.44 -3.74
N HIS A 48 7.90 -1.57 -3.15
CA HIS A 48 7.83 -2.90 -3.73
C HIS A 48 6.53 -3.61 -3.30
N LEU A 49 6.19 -4.68 -4.00
CA LEU A 49 5.18 -5.65 -3.56
C LEU A 49 5.88 -6.90 -3.05
N TYR A 50 5.68 -7.21 -1.77
CA TYR A 50 6.00 -8.53 -1.24
C TYR A 50 4.87 -9.49 -1.56
N ILE A 51 5.21 -10.65 -2.13
CA ILE A 51 4.25 -11.68 -2.51
C ILE A 51 4.61 -12.97 -1.78
N SER A 52 3.70 -13.45 -0.93
CA SER A 52 3.84 -14.75 -0.29
C SER A 52 3.43 -15.83 -1.28
N ASP A 53 4.26 -16.86 -1.42
CA ASP A 53 4.12 -17.82 -2.53
C ASP A 53 4.36 -19.28 -2.11
N TRP A 54 4.20 -20.19 -3.08
CA TRP A 54 4.73 -21.54 -2.99
C TRP A 54 6.22 -21.52 -3.32
N GLY A 55 7.04 -21.96 -2.37
CA GLY A 55 8.49 -21.85 -2.45
C GLY A 55 8.95 -20.44 -2.15
N PHE A 56 9.72 -19.84 -3.07
CA PHE A 56 10.28 -18.51 -2.84
C PHE A 56 9.18 -17.45 -2.82
N ASN A 57 9.04 -16.79 -1.68
CA ASN A 57 8.39 -15.49 -1.61
C ASN A 57 9.12 -14.52 -2.54
N ARG A 58 8.46 -13.44 -2.94
CA ARG A 58 8.99 -12.51 -3.94
C ARG A 58 8.92 -11.09 -3.45
N LEU A 59 9.90 -10.30 -3.84
CA LEU A 59 9.88 -8.86 -3.63
C LEU A 59 10.01 -8.18 -4.98
N MET A 60 8.88 -7.67 -5.46
CA MET A 60 8.71 -7.25 -6.83
C MET A 60 8.59 -5.74 -6.95
N LYS A 61 9.31 -5.17 -7.90
CA LYS A 61 9.12 -3.78 -8.35
C LYS A 61 8.81 -3.78 -9.83
N PHE A 62 7.82 -2.98 -10.21
CA PHE A 62 7.52 -2.70 -11.61
C PHE A 62 8.09 -1.34 -11.98
N SER A 63 8.82 -1.26 -13.08
CA SER A 63 9.22 0.00 -13.70
C SER A 63 8.02 0.67 -14.38
N GLU A 64 8.19 1.93 -14.81
CA GLU A 64 7.13 2.68 -15.49
C GLU A 64 6.70 2.04 -16.82
N ASP A 65 7.63 1.36 -17.49
CA ASP A 65 7.42 0.58 -18.73
C ASP A 65 6.96 -0.86 -18.47
N GLY A 66 6.69 -1.22 -17.22
CA GLY A 66 6.10 -2.51 -16.86
C GLY A 66 7.06 -3.69 -16.80
N VAL A 67 8.35 -3.41 -16.84
CA VAL A 67 9.38 -4.42 -16.56
C VAL A 67 9.40 -4.67 -15.06
N PHE A 68 9.12 -5.92 -14.66
CA PHE A 68 9.27 -6.31 -13.27
C PHE A 68 10.73 -6.63 -12.95
N SER A 69 11.11 -6.42 -11.70
CA SER A 69 12.38 -6.88 -11.13
C SER A 69 12.11 -7.54 -9.79
N GLU A 70 12.78 -8.66 -9.55
CA GLU A 70 12.70 -9.46 -8.33
C GLU A 70 14.06 -9.33 -7.62
N ILE A 71 14.06 -8.96 -6.33
CA ILE A 71 15.28 -8.66 -5.58
C ILE A 71 15.42 -9.40 -4.25
N ILE A 72 14.43 -10.21 -3.85
CA ILE A 72 14.34 -10.81 -2.52
C ILE A 72 15.52 -11.71 -2.19
N GLY A 73 16.06 -12.41 -3.18
CA GLY A 73 17.19 -13.31 -3.00
C GLY A 73 18.46 -12.58 -2.54
N SER A 74 18.60 -11.30 -2.89
CA SER A 74 19.70 -10.45 -2.42
C SER A 74 19.49 -9.89 -1.02
N LEU A 75 18.27 -9.96 -0.49
CA LEU A 75 17.87 -9.36 0.78
C LEU A 75 17.56 -10.38 1.88
N GLY A 76 17.66 -11.69 1.62
CA GLY A 76 17.45 -12.72 2.66
C GLY A 76 16.00 -13.01 3.03
N GLY A 77 15.00 -12.45 2.32
CA GLY A 77 13.57 -12.62 2.64
C GLY A 77 12.83 -13.73 1.88
N GLY A 78 13.52 -14.55 1.07
CA GLY A 78 12.87 -15.51 0.16
C GLY A 78 12.13 -16.65 0.84
N LEU A 79 12.58 -17.07 2.04
CA LEU A 79 11.96 -18.06 2.94
C LEU A 79 11.39 -19.32 2.25
N SER A 80 12.08 -19.85 1.26
CA SER A 80 11.52 -20.93 0.43
C SER A 80 11.50 -22.30 1.08
N HIS A 81 12.39 -22.55 2.04
CA HIS A 81 12.57 -23.85 2.66
C HIS A 81 12.73 -23.75 4.18
N ALA A 82 12.26 -24.77 4.89
CA ALA A 82 12.75 -25.11 6.21
C ALA A 82 13.48 -26.44 6.08
N GLN A 83 14.77 -26.45 6.41
CA GLN A 83 15.63 -27.62 6.17
C GLN A 83 15.62 -28.00 4.68
N ASP A 84 15.26 -29.23 4.33
CA ASP A 84 15.17 -29.76 2.97
C ASP A 84 13.75 -29.73 2.38
N VAL A 85 12.81 -29.08 3.06
CA VAL A 85 11.39 -29.06 2.70
C VAL A 85 11.00 -27.71 2.11
N LEU A 86 10.35 -27.75 0.94
CA LEU A 86 9.75 -26.59 0.30
C LEU A 86 8.50 -26.13 1.06
N LEU A 87 8.42 -24.83 1.36
CA LEU A 87 7.32 -24.25 2.14
C LEU A 87 6.27 -23.57 1.26
N PHE A 88 5.10 -23.37 1.85
CA PHE A 88 4.07 -22.47 1.37
C PHE A 88 3.95 -21.31 2.34
N ALA A 89 3.95 -20.10 1.82
CA ALA A 89 3.55 -18.93 2.58
C ALA A 89 2.10 -18.55 2.21
N TRP A 90 1.26 -18.31 3.21
CA TRP A 90 -0.19 -18.08 3.02
C TRP A 90 -0.59 -16.62 3.11
N GLY A 91 0.21 -15.81 3.81
CA GLY A 91 -0.10 -14.43 4.04
C GLY A 91 1.13 -13.64 4.43
N VAL A 92 1.05 -12.34 4.18
CA VAL A 92 2.03 -11.36 4.60
C VAL A 92 1.31 -10.21 5.28
N LEU A 93 1.95 -9.66 6.30
CA LEU A 93 1.55 -8.46 7.01
C LEU A 93 2.73 -7.50 7.01
N VAL A 94 2.48 -6.24 6.68
CA VAL A 94 3.46 -5.15 6.65
C VAL A 94 3.13 -4.14 7.74
N ASP A 95 4.09 -3.91 8.62
CA ASP A 95 4.08 -2.83 9.61
C ASP A 95 5.52 -2.55 10.06
N ASP A 96 5.72 -1.48 10.82
CA ASP A 96 6.96 -1.19 11.56
C ASP A 96 6.89 -1.96 12.89
N LEU A 97 7.35 -3.21 12.91
CA LEU A 97 7.11 -4.17 13.99
C LEU A 97 8.00 -3.90 15.20
N ASP A 98 9.21 -3.39 14.99
CA ASP A 98 10.16 -3.07 16.06
C ASP A 98 10.30 -1.57 16.35
N ARG A 99 9.51 -0.72 15.67
CA ARG A 99 9.40 0.73 15.90
C ARG A 99 10.65 1.51 15.48
N ASP A 100 11.42 1.00 14.52
CA ASP A 100 12.61 1.67 13.98
C ASP A 100 12.32 2.64 12.81
N GLY A 101 11.07 2.66 12.33
CA GLY A 101 10.60 3.53 11.25
C GLY A 101 10.73 2.93 9.85
N HIS A 102 11.26 1.71 9.74
CA HIS A 102 11.28 0.92 8.52
C HIS A 102 9.99 0.10 8.38
N ASP A 103 9.78 -0.49 7.20
CA ASP A 103 8.69 -1.45 7.01
C ASP A 103 9.26 -2.86 7.21
N ASP A 104 8.63 -3.63 8.07
CA ASP A 104 8.94 -5.03 8.34
C ASP A 104 7.84 -5.94 7.80
N LEU A 105 8.09 -7.25 7.87
CA LEU A 105 7.17 -8.26 7.41
C LEU A 105 6.91 -9.31 8.48
N LEU A 106 5.65 -9.69 8.62
CA LEU A 106 5.25 -10.94 9.24
C LEU A 106 4.66 -11.86 8.16
N VAL A 107 5.24 -13.03 7.99
CA VAL A 107 4.86 -14.00 6.95
C VAL A 107 4.39 -15.29 7.61
N SER A 108 3.14 -15.67 7.35
CA SER A 108 2.61 -16.97 7.78
C SER A 108 3.01 -18.05 6.79
N GLN A 109 3.69 -19.11 7.26
CA GLN A 109 4.21 -20.12 6.35
C GLN A 109 4.44 -21.51 6.98
N GLY A 110 4.66 -22.48 6.10
CA GLY A 110 4.99 -23.84 6.47
C GLY A 110 4.69 -24.85 5.37
N MET A 111 4.91 -26.11 5.69
CA MET A 111 4.74 -27.21 4.77
C MET A 111 3.24 -27.57 4.57
N VAL A 112 2.93 -28.14 3.41
CA VAL A 112 1.67 -28.87 3.16
C VAL A 112 1.96 -30.36 3.34
N PRO A 113 1.07 -31.16 3.95
CA PRO A 113 1.32 -32.57 4.22
C PRO A 113 1.85 -33.33 3.00
N ASP A 114 3.01 -33.97 3.15
CA ASP A 114 3.61 -34.84 2.14
C ASP A 114 3.54 -36.30 2.64
N PRO A 115 2.89 -37.21 1.90
CA PRO A 115 2.76 -38.61 2.30
C PRO A 115 4.09 -39.38 2.33
N HIS A 116 5.18 -38.79 1.85
CA HIS A 116 6.53 -39.36 1.83
C HIS A 116 7.46 -38.82 2.92
N LEU A 117 7.00 -37.85 3.73
CA LEU A 117 7.76 -37.30 4.84
C LEU A 117 7.09 -37.69 6.17
N ASP A 118 7.84 -38.39 7.03
CA ASP A 118 7.40 -38.76 8.40
C ASP A 118 7.34 -37.57 9.37
N ARG A 119 7.67 -36.36 8.89
CA ARG A 119 7.56 -35.12 9.64
C ARG A 119 6.22 -34.48 9.28
N PHE A 120 5.33 -34.34 10.25
CA PHE A 120 4.18 -33.45 10.10
C PHE A 120 4.67 -32.02 9.77
N PRO A 121 3.92 -31.19 9.01
CA PRO A 121 4.44 -29.96 8.42
C PRO A 121 5.21 -29.06 9.38
N LEU A 122 6.45 -28.81 8.98
CA LEU A 122 7.26 -27.72 9.49
C LEU A 122 6.50 -26.42 9.25
N HIS A 123 5.93 -25.88 10.31
CA HIS A 123 5.23 -24.60 10.32
C HIS A 123 6.01 -23.65 11.20
N TYR A 124 6.13 -22.40 10.75
CA TYR A 124 6.60 -21.30 11.56
C TYR A 124 6.16 -19.99 10.91
N ASP A 125 5.88 -18.99 11.73
CA ASP A 125 5.66 -17.63 11.25
C ASP A 125 7.00 -16.89 11.26
N ALA A 126 7.32 -16.20 10.17
CA ALA A 126 8.57 -15.47 10.01
C ALA A 126 8.37 -13.98 10.22
N VAL A 127 9.06 -13.39 11.20
CA VAL A 127 9.23 -11.93 11.27
C VAL A 127 10.53 -11.58 10.59
N LEU A 128 10.45 -10.70 9.59
CA LEU A 128 11.57 -10.18 8.84
C LEU A 128 11.69 -8.70 9.14
N LEU A 129 12.67 -8.35 9.97
CA LEU A 129 12.97 -6.97 10.29
C LEU A 129 13.87 -6.40 9.21
N GLN A 130 13.54 -5.22 8.70
CA GLN A 130 14.36 -4.56 7.71
C GLN A 130 15.59 -3.94 8.36
N ARG A 131 16.77 -4.26 7.84
CA ARG A 131 18.09 -3.81 8.31
C ARG A 131 18.93 -3.29 7.16
N GLU A 132 20.09 -2.73 7.48
CA GLU A 132 21.06 -2.30 6.47
C GLU A 132 21.43 -3.48 5.55
N GLY A 133 21.03 -3.38 4.29
CA GLY A 133 21.36 -4.37 3.26
C GLY A 133 20.40 -5.56 3.12
N GLY A 134 19.34 -5.68 3.92
CA GLY A 134 18.39 -6.79 3.78
C GLY A 134 17.42 -6.98 4.94
N PHE A 135 16.90 -8.20 5.05
CA PHE A 135 16.02 -8.64 6.11
C PHE A 135 16.76 -9.54 7.10
N GLU A 136 16.52 -9.33 8.38
CA GLU A 136 16.91 -10.22 9.46
C GLU A 136 15.69 -10.99 9.96
N VAL A 137 15.77 -12.32 10.05
CA VAL A 137 14.64 -13.16 10.48
C VAL A 137 14.72 -13.40 11.98
N LEU A 138 13.78 -12.86 12.75
CA LEU A 138 13.79 -12.85 14.22
C LEU A 138 12.45 -13.28 14.81
N SER A 139 11.96 -14.47 14.44
CA SER A 139 10.63 -14.93 14.84
C SER A 139 10.47 -15.14 16.36
N GLU A 140 11.44 -15.76 17.02
CA GLU A 140 11.31 -16.13 18.44
C GLU A 140 11.67 -14.96 19.36
N GLU A 141 12.63 -14.14 18.92
CA GLU A 141 13.17 -13.00 19.67
C GLU A 141 12.18 -11.84 19.77
N VAL A 142 11.28 -11.69 18.80
CA VAL A 142 10.22 -10.66 18.79
C VAL A 142 8.93 -11.14 19.47
N GLY A 143 8.95 -12.32 20.11
CA GLY A 143 7.86 -12.78 20.97
C GLY A 143 6.67 -13.42 20.25
N LEU A 144 6.85 -13.93 19.02
CA LEU A 144 5.82 -14.78 18.43
C LEU A 144 5.78 -16.15 19.10
N SER A 145 4.58 -16.67 19.31
CA SER A 145 4.40 -18.02 19.83
C SER A 145 4.95 -19.07 18.86
N LEU A 146 5.74 -20.01 19.39
CA LEU A 146 6.25 -21.14 18.62
C LEU A 146 5.12 -21.94 17.98
N SER A 147 5.33 -22.43 16.76
CA SER A 147 4.37 -23.34 16.13
C SER A 147 4.49 -24.75 16.71
N ASP A 148 3.80 -24.99 17.83
CA ASP A 148 3.92 -26.19 18.64
C ASP A 148 2.60 -26.98 18.75
N HIS A 149 2.61 -28.01 19.60
CA HIS A 149 1.44 -28.87 19.86
C HIS A 149 0.50 -28.32 20.95
N LEU A 150 0.94 -27.31 21.71
CA LEU A 150 0.15 -26.74 22.81
C LEU A 150 -1.06 -26.00 22.25
N ASP A 151 -0.83 -25.20 21.22
CA ASP A 151 -1.89 -24.43 20.55
C ASP A 151 -2.65 -25.25 19.52
N SER A 152 -2.01 -26.25 18.91
CA SER A 152 -2.69 -27.17 17.98
C SER A 152 -3.67 -28.10 18.70
N GLN A 153 -3.38 -28.46 19.96
CA GLN A 153 -4.06 -29.51 20.72
C GLN A 153 -4.05 -30.87 20.03
N ASN A 154 -2.97 -31.14 19.29
CA ASN A 154 -2.82 -32.34 18.50
C ASN A 154 -1.39 -32.85 18.61
N GLU A 155 -1.22 -34.11 19.02
CA GLU A 155 0.11 -34.72 19.19
C GLU A 155 0.85 -34.93 17.87
N ASP A 156 0.10 -35.14 16.78
CA ASP A 156 0.67 -35.37 15.46
C ASP A 156 0.88 -34.07 14.69
N ARG A 157 0.20 -32.98 15.08
CA ARG A 157 0.11 -31.77 14.26
C ARG A 157 0.55 -30.53 15.01
N THR A 158 1.51 -29.78 14.48
CA THR A 158 1.90 -28.47 15.03
C THR A 158 0.95 -27.38 14.57
N TYR A 159 0.96 -26.24 15.28
CA TYR A 159 0.19 -25.07 14.91
C TYR A 159 0.50 -24.61 13.48
N ALA A 160 -0.56 -24.31 12.72
CA ALA A 160 -0.45 -24.03 11.28
C ALA A 160 -1.25 -22.77 10.90
N SER A 161 -0.64 -21.60 11.08
CA SER A 161 -1.20 -20.29 10.71
C SER A 161 -1.61 -20.22 9.22
N ARG A 162 -2.61 -19.42 8.89
CA ARG A 162 -3.07 -19.21 7.50
C ARG A 162 -3.35 -17.75 7.22
N ALA A 163 -4.23 -17.15 8.00
CA ALA A 163 -4.66 -15.77 7.80
C ALA A 163 -4.27 -14.93 9.00
N MET A 164 -3.91 -13.67 8.74
CA MET A 164 -3.53 -12.70 9.75
C MET A 164 -4.29 -11.40 9.51
N ALA A 165 -4.66 -10.71 10.57
CA ALA A 165 -5.16 -9.34 10.48
C ALA A 165 -4.50 -8.50 11.58
N ARG A 166 -4.16 -7.25 11.26
CA ARG A 166 -3.69 -6.28 12.23
C ARG A 166 -4.71 -5.19 12.48
N ALA A 167 -4.82 -4.77 13.72
CA ALA A 167 -5.61 -3.62 14.17
C ALA A 167 -5.12 -3.20 15.56
N ASP A 168 -5.67 -2.12 16.08
CA ASP A 168 -5.68 -1.83 17.51
C ASP A 168 -7.06 -2.32 18.02
N PHE A 169 -7.15 -3.57 18.49
CA PHE A 169 -8.43 -4.23 18.80
C PHE A 169 -8.98 -3.82 20.16
N ASP A 170 -8.12 -3.49 21.11
CA ASP A 170 -8.53 -3.08 22.46
C ASP A 170 -8.50 -1.55 22.66
N GLY A 171 -7.95 -0.79 21.71
CA GLY A 171 -7.98 0.66 21.66
C GLY A 171 -6.90 1.32 22.52
N ASP A 172 -5.85 0.59 22.89
CA ASP A 172 -4.76 1.09 23.72
C ASP A 172 -3.65 1.80 22.92
N GLY A 173 -3.68 1.69 21.59
CA GLY A 173 -2.72 2.30 20.68
C GLY A 173 -1.49 1.46 20.40
N PHE A 174 -1.50 0.20 20.79
CA PHE A 174 -0.48 -0.77 20.41
C PHE A 174 -1.03 -1.71 19.33
N LEU A 175 -0.12 -2.27 18.54
CA LEU A 175 -0.53 -3.14 17.45
C LEU A 175 -0.98 -4.50 17.97
N ASP A 176 -2.20 -4.89 17.64
CA ASP A 176 -2.66 -6.27 17.77
C ASP A 176 -2.60 -6.99 16.44
N ILE A 177 -2.23 -8.26 16.51
CA ILE A 177 -2.27 -9.21 15.40
C ILE A 177 -3.09 -10.41 15.82
N VAL A 178 -4.16 -10.69 15.07
CA VAL A 178 -4.91 -11.93 15.18
C VAL A 178 -4.50 -12.90 14.07
N THR A 179 -4.15 -14.12 14.45
CA THR A 179 -3.77 -15.19 13.53
C THR A 179 -4.78 -16.33 13.60
N PHE A 180 -5.36 -16.65 12.44
CA PHE A 180 -6.21 -17.81 12.24
C PHE A 180 -5.39 -18.94 11.66
N ALA A 181 -5.61 -20.15 12.18
CA ALA A 181 -4.88 -21.34 11.78
C ALA A 181 -5.78 -22.37 11.11
N LEU A 182 -5.17 -23.17 10.23
CA LEU A 182 -5.76 -24.43 9.78
C LEU A 182 -5.73 -25.46 10.93
N GLU A 183 -4.62 -25.52 11.66
CA GLU A 183 -4.46 -26.37 12.83
C GLU A 183 -4.17 -25.50 14.06
N GLY A 184 -5.02 -25.63 15.08
CA GLY A 184 -4.85 -24.96 16.37
C GLY A 184 -5.76 -23.77 16.60
N ARG A 185 -5.60 -23.18 17.79
CA ARG A 185 -6.45 -22.09 18.28
C ARG A 185 -6.14 -20.76 17.59
N VAL A 186 -7.12 -19.87 17.52
CA VAL A 186 -6.86 -18.49 17.12
C VAL A 186 -5.88 -17.86 18.11
N ARG A 187 -4.82 -17.22 17.61
CA ARG A 187 -3.82 -16.51 18.43
C ARG A 187 -4.06 -15.01 18.35
N PHE A 188 -3.84 -14.34 19.48
CA PHE A 188 -3.78 -12.89 19.59
C PHE A 188 -2.38 -12.54 20.09
N HIS A 189 -1.68 -11.69 19.35
CA HIS A 189 -0.41 -11.11 19.75
C HIS A 189 -0.65 -9.61 19.91
N ALA A 190 -0.30 -9.07 21.08
CA ALA A 190 -0.33 -7.64 21.33
C ALA A 190 1.10 -7.14 21.38
N GLU A 191 1.37 -6.00 20.75
CA GLU A 191 2.62 -5.28 20.90
C GLU A 191 2.81 -4.92 22.38
N VAL A 192 3.99 -5.26 22.91
CA VAL A 192 4.35 -4.98 24.30
C VAL A 192 5.32 -3.81 24.31
N PRO A 193 4.92 -2.62 24.79
CA PRO A 193 5.81 -1.47 24.86
C PRO A 193 7.00 -1.74 25.80
N GLN A 194 8.19 -1.42 25.32
CA GLN A 194 9.41 -1.33 26.10
C GLN A 194 9.54 0.06 26.75
N ALA A 195 10.50 0.22 27.68
CA ALA A 195 10.62 1.44 28.49
C ALA A 195 10.94 2.71 27.68
N ASP A 196 11.51 2.54 26.49
CA ASP A 196 11.90 3.55 25.52
C ASP A 196 10.99 3.58 24.28
N THR A 197 9.93 2.76 24.25
CA THR A 197 8.97 2.75 23.15
C THR A 197 8.34 4.14 23.00
N PRO A 198 8.26 4.68 21.76
CA PRO A 198 7.61 5.95 21.48
C PRO A 198 6.16 6.00 21.98
N ASN A 199 5.55 7.18 21.91
CA ASN A 199 4.11 7.37 22.10
C ASN A 199 3.28 6.28 21.37
N PRO A 200 2.07 5.95 21.87
CA PRO A 200 1.21 4.95 21.23
C PRO A 200 0.99 5.28 19.75
N ARG A 201 0.83 4.24 18.94
CA ARG A 201 0.34 4.35 17.57
C ARG A 201 -1.00 5.06 17.60
N CYS A 202 -1.39 5.65 16.48
CA CYS A 202 -2.69 6.30 16.39
C CYS A 202 -3.47 5.92 15.15
N THR A 203 -4.78 5.85 15.34
CA THR A 203 -5.75 5.58 14.28
C THR A 203 -6.25 6.88 13.68
N LEU A 204 -6.21 6.99 12.35
CA LEU A 204 -6.67 8.15 11.60
C LEU A 204 -7.97 7.81 10.85
N ILE A 205 -8.90 8.77 10.77
CA ILE A 205 -10.12 8.70 9.97
C ILE A 205 -9.99 9.74 8.84
N PRO A 206 -9.57 9.33 7.63
CA PRO A 206 -9.53 10.23 6.50
C PRO A 206 -10.95 10.59 6.02
N ARG A 207 -11.20 11.87 5.75
CA ARG A 207 -12.40 12.37 5.08
C ARG A 207 -12.03 12.95 3.71
N PRO A 208 -11.96 12.11 2.66
CA PRO A 208 -11.64 12.59 1.32
C PRO A 208 -12.80 13.43 0.75
N ARG A 209 -12.45 14.51 0.04
CA ARG A 209 -13.40 15.39 -0.69
C ARG A 209 -13.53 14.97 -2.14
N TYR A 210 -12.40 14.70 -2.80
CA TYR A 210 -12.40 14.51 -4.27
C TYR A 210 -12.42 13.03 -4.67
N VAL A 211 -11.65 12.18 -4.02
CA VAL A 211 -11.52 10.78 -4.41
C VAL A 211 -11.93 9.89 -3.23
N PRO A 212 -13.15 9.33 -3.24
CA PRO A 212 -13.58 8.39 -2.22
C PRO A 212 -12.65 7.18 -2.19
N ALA A 213 -12.13 6.85 -1.01
CA ALA A 213 -11.26 5.70 -0.81
C ALA A 213 -11.45 5.11 0.58
N TYR A 214 -11.29 3.79 0.67
CA TYR A 214 -11.35 3.00 1.90
C TYR A 214 -10.00 2.28 2.02
N GLY A 215 -9.13 2.70 2.94
CA GLY A 215 -7.81 2.12 3.27
C GLY A 215 -6.74 2.19 2.17
N SER A 216 -7.12 1.99 0.91
CA SER A 216 -6.24 2.01 -0.25
C SER A 216 -6.14 3.41 -0.85
N GLY A 217 -4.94 3.80 -1.28
CA GLY A 217 -4.70 5.10 -1.95
C GLY A 217 -4.26 6.22 -1.02
N TYR A 218 -4.33 6.01 0.29
CA TYR A 218 -3.66 6.86 1.27
C TYR A 218 -2.17 6.51 1.35
N ALA A 219 -1.34 7.48 1.72
CA ALA A 219 0.05 7.24 2.10
C ALA A 219 0.37 8.05 3.35
N LEU A 220 1.17 7.47 4.23
CA LEU A 220 1.65 8.13 5.45
C LEU A 220 3.13 8.47 5.31
N ARG A 221 3.53 9.54 5.97
CA ARG A 221 4.93 9.90 6.15
C ARG A 221 5.11 10.46 7.55
N GLY A 222 6.11 9.95 8.22
CA GLY A 222 6.50 10.40 9.54
C GLY A 222 6.96 11.83 9.68
N ALA A 223 6.88 12.36 10.90
CA ALA A 223 7.47 13.65 11.22
C ALA A 223 9.00 13.62 10.99
N GLY A 224 9.50 14.48 10.11
CA GLY A 224 10.92 14.52 9.76
C GLY A 224 11.38 13.47 8.74
N SER A 225 10.53 12.53 8.35
CA SER A 225 10.78 11.60 7.25
C SER A 225 10.43 12.24 5.90
N ALA A 226 11.13 11.86 4.84
CA ALA A 226 10.76 12.17 3.46
C ALA A 226 9.99 11.03 2.78
N VAL A 227 9.90 9.85 3.43
CA VAL A 227 9.45 8.60 2.83
C VAL A 227 7.95 8.41 3.02
N TRP A 228 7.25 8.19 1.91
CA TRP A 228 5.83 7.83 1.92
C TRP A 228 5.66 6.30 1.94
N ARG A 229 4.82 5.80 2.85
CA ARG A 229 4.54 4.37 3.05
C ARG A 229 3.05 4.07 2.92
N ARG A 230 2.71 2.84 2.53
CA ARG A 230 1.32 2.38 2.28
C ARG A 230 1.03 1.02 2.93
N ARG A 231 1.23 0.95 4.24
CA ARG A 231 1.09 -0.27 5.06
C ARG A 231 -0.31 -0.90 5.05
N ASP A 232 -1.34 -0.17 4.63
CA ASP A 232 -2.72 -0.71 4.54
C ASP A 232 -2.97 -1.45 3.21
N ILE A 233 -2.04 -1.42 2.25
CA ILE A 233 -2.12 -2.24 1.03
C ILE A 233 -1.53 -3.60 1.34
N GLN A 234 -2.32 -4.47 1.96
CA GLN A 234 -1.86 -5.80 2.36
C GLN A 234 -3.01 -6.80 2.53
N GLY A 235 -2.67 -8.09 2.45
CA GLY A 235 -3.60 -9.16 2.74
C GLY A 235 -3.11 -10.52 2.23
N GLN A 236 -4.01 -11.49 2.30
CA GLN A 236 -3.78 -12.83 1.77
C GLN A 236 -4.36 -12.92 0.35
N SER A 237 -5.11 -13.98 0.03
CA SER A 237 -5.72 -14.15 -1.30
C SER A 237 -6.72 -13.04 -1.65
N ARG A 238 -7.04 -12.16 -0.68
CA ARG A 238 -7.72 -10.89 -0.86
C ARG A 238 -7.04 -9.82 -0.02
N LEU A 239 -7.04 -8.60 -0.55
CA LEU A 239 -6.64 -7.40 0.17
C LEU A 239 -7.85 -6.85 0.95
N GLY A 240 -7.70 -6.74 2.27
CA GLY A 240 -8.64 -6.02 3.12
C GLY A 240 -8.22 -4.56 3.22
N SER A 241 -9.17 -3.63 3.24
CA SER A 241 -8.86 -2.21 3.42
C SER A 241 -9.81 -1.60 4.46
N SER A 242 -9.24 -0.89 5.44
CA SER A 242 -10.00 -0.27 6.52
C SER A 242 -10.28 1.20 6.17
N PRO A 243 -11.49 1.74 6.45
CA PRO A 243 -11.70 3.19 6.38
C PRO A 243 -10.86 3.98 7.39
N HIS A 244 -10.25 3.30 8.36
CA HIS A 244 -9.31 3.84 9.31
C HIS A 244 -7.89 3.47 8.91
N VAL A 245 -6.97 4.42 9.01
CA VAL A 245 -5.56 4.24 8.69
C VAL A 245 -4.80 4.16 10.02
N LEU A 246 -4.16 3.03 10.29
CA LEU A 246 -3.31 2.90 11.48
C LEU A 246 -1.94 3.49 11.17
N ASN A 247 -1.53 4.48 11.96
CA ASN A 247 -0.24 5.12 11.83
C ASN A 247 0.68 4.65 12.97
N PRO A 248 1.84 4.07 12.66
CA PRO A 248 2.81 3.74 13.70
C PRO A 248 3.33 5.00 14.40
N GLU A 249 3.37 6.13 13.74
CA GLU A 249 3.98 7.33 14.30
C GLU A 249 3.00 8.16 15.15
N GLY A 250 3.52 9.07 15.98
CA GLY A 250 2.67 9.98 16.76
C GLY A 250 2.21 11.22 15.98
N ALA A 251 2.93 11.59 14.90
CA ALA A 251 2.66 12.76 14.09
C ALA A 251 3.30 12.61 12.71
N GLY A 252 2.82 13.37 11.72
CA GLY A 252 3.33 13.30 10.36
C GLY A 252 2.39 13.94 9.35
N ALA A 253 2.42 13.42 8.12
CA ALA A 253 1.53 13.82 7.05
C ALA A 253 0.82 12.62 6.43
N LEU A 254 -0.47 12.79 6.13
CA LEU A 254 -1.28 11.87 5.36
C LEU A 254 -1.52 12.47 3.98
N ARG A 255 -1.24 11.69 2.93
CA ARG A 255 -1.57 12.06 1.55
C ARG A 255 -2.84 11.35 1.11
N PHE A 256 -3.85 12.12 0.74
CA PHE A 256 -5.10 11.64 0.16
C PHE A 256 -4.90 11.08 -1.26
N PRO A 257 -5.83 10.25 -1.77
CA PRO A 257 -5.74 9.71 -3.12
C PRO A 257 -5.74 10.78 -4.21
N SER A 258 -6.31 11.95 -3.94
CA SER A 258 -6.27 13.15 -4.79
C SER A 258 -4.87 13.77 -4.91
N GLY A 259 -3.96 13.46 -3.99
CA GLY A 259 -2.65 14.11 -3.85
C GLY A 259 -2.56 15.14 -2.73
N TYR A 260 -3.68 15.58 -2.14
CA TYR A 260 -3.65 16.52 -1.01
C TYR A 260 -2.84 15.96 0.15
N GLN A 261 -1.94 16.76 0.70
CA GLN A 261 -1.14 16.42 1.87
C GLN A 261 -1.68 17.19 3.07
N ALA A 262 -2.10 16.46 4.10
CA ALA A 262 -2.59 16.98 5.36
C ALA A 262 -1.68 16.55 6.50
N ASP A 263 -1.20 17.52 7.27
CA ASP A 263 -0.45 17.23 8.50
C ASP A 263 -1.38 16.73 9.60
N PHE A 264 -0.85 15.90 10.51
CA PHE A 264 -1.55 15.42 11.68
C PHE A 264 -0.62 15.27 12.90
N ASP A 265 -1.20 15.40 14.09
CA ASP A 265 -0.55 15.16 15.38
C ASP A 265 -1.55 14.46 16.30
N CYS A 266 -1.19 13.25 16.74
CA CYS A 266 -2.02 12.40 17.58
C CYS A 266 -1.88 12.72 19.07
N GLN A 267 -1.06 13.70 19.45
CA GLN A 267 -0.97 14.24 20.81
C GLN A 267 -0.69 13.16 21.87
N GLY A 268 0.04 12.11 21.49
CA GLY A 268 0.35 10.97 22.35
C GLY A 268 -0.86 10.11 22.75
N ARG A 269 -1.95 10.10 21.96
CA ARG A 269 -3.14 9.28 22.21
C ARG A 269 -3.42 8.33 21.03
N PRO A 270 -4.12 7.20 21.27
CA PRO A 270 -4.45 6.22 20.22
C PRO A 270 -5.48 6.70 19.18
N GLY A 271 -6.27 7.72 19.52
CA GLY A 271 -7.31 8.26 18.64
C GLY A 271 -8.67 7.56 18.83
N PRO A 272 -9.50 7.45 17.76
CA PRO A 272 -9.20 7.86 16.40
C PRO A 272 -9.19 9.39 16.20
N PHE A 273 -8.44 9.87 15.20
CA PHE A 273 -8.35 11.28 14.83
C PHE A 273 -8.89 11.52 13.42
N GLU A 274 -9.79 12.49 13.28
CA GLU A 274 -10.28 12.86 11.96
C GLU A 274 -9.29 13.77 11.22
N ILE A 275 -8.97 13.42 9.98
CA ILE A 275 -8.19 14.25 9.07
C ILE A 275 -9.06 14.50 7.84
N SER A 276 -9.36 15.76 7.58
CA SER A 276 -10.24 16.15 6.47
C SER A 276 -9.46 16.73 5.30
N GLU A 277 -9.82 16.30 4.10
CA GLU A 277 -9.40 16.95 2.87
C GLU A 277 -10.29 18.19 2.65
N PRO A 278 -9.74 19.42 2.74
CA PRO A 278 -10.50 20.62 2.48
C PRO A 278 -10.75 20.80 0.98
N GLU A 279 -11.47 21.85 0.62
CA GLU A 279 -11.43 22.33 -0.76
C GLU A 279 -10.06 22.95 -1.04
N TRP A 280 -9.31 22.35 -1.97
CA TRP A 280 -8.00 22.82 -2.41
C TRP A 280 -7.89 22.88 -3.95
N ILE A 281 -8.98 22.59 -4.65
CA ILE A 281 -9.13 22.66 -6.09
C ILE A 281 -10.47 23.32 -6.40
N GLU A 282 -10.44 24.42 -7.15
CA GLU A 282 -11.61 25.08 -7.74
C GLU A 282 -11.50 25.05 -9.26
N ILE A 283 -12.62 24.78 -9.93
CA ILE A 283 -12.71 24.77 -11.39
C ILE A 283 -13.90 25.61 -11.80
N VAL A 284 -13.64 26.64 -12.59
CA VAL A 284 -14.67 27.55 -13.11
C VAL A 284 -14.65 27.48 -14.62
N THR A 285 -15.79 27.11 -15.21
CA THR A 285 -15.97 27.16 -16.66
C THR A 285 -16.79 28.39 -17.01
N LEU A 286 -16.27 29.23 -17.89
CA LEU A 286 -16.95 30.41 -18.40
C LEU A 286 -17.81 30.05 -19.62
N GLN A 287 -18.80 30.88 -19.93
CA GLN A 287 -19.74 30.66 -21.04
C GLN A 287 -19.05 30.55 -22.42
N ASN A 288 -17.86 31.13 -22.57
CA ASN A 288 -17.06 31.06 -23.79
C ASN A 288 -16.22 29.77 -23.90
N GLY A 289 -16.35 28.83 -22.96
CA GLY A 289 -15.59 27.58 -22.91
C GLY A 289 -14.24 27.66 -22.18
N THR A 290 -13.82 28.85 -21.75
CA THR A 290 -12.59 29.01 -20.95
C THR A 290 -12.75 28.34 -19.58
N VAL A 291 -11.78 27.52 -19.21
CA VAL A 291 -11.71 26.82 -17.93
C VAL A 291 -10.58 27.42 -17.10
N SER A 292 -10.91 28.00 -15.96
CA SER A 292 -9.95 28.43 -14.95
C SER A 292 -9.81 27.34 -13.90
N LEU A 293 -8.56 26.94 -13.63
CA LEU A 293 -8.19 25.96 -12.62
C LEU A 293 -7.45 26.69 -11.50
N LYS A 294 -7.95 26.60 -10.28
CA LYS A 294 -7.27 27.10 -9.09
C LYS A 294 -6.92 25.92 -8.20
N VAL A 295 -5.67 25.84 -7.75
CA VAL A 295 -5.20 24.80 -6.84
C VAL A 295 -4.41 25.44 -5.70
N ALA A 296 -4.61 25.00 -4.47
CA ALA A 296 -4.00 25.59 -3.28
C ALA A 296 -2.47 25.61 -3.40
N ALA A 297 -1.86 26.79 -3.30
CA ALA A 297 -0.45 26.99 -3.62
C ALA A 297 0.50 26.18 -2.72
N GLU A 298 0.14 25.97 -1.46
CA GLU A 298 0.89 25.12 -0.52
C GLU A 298 1.04 23.66 -0.99
N GLN A 299 0.13 23.19 -1.86
CA GLN A 299 0.13 21.81 -2.37
C GLN A 299 0.90 21.67 -3.68
N VAL A 300 1.08 22.76 -4.46
CA VAL A 300 1.52 22.68 -5.87
C VAL A 300 2.49 23.77 -6.32
N ARG A 301 3.07 24.57 -5.42
CA ARG A 301 3.94 25.73 -5.77
C ARG A 301 5.05 25.39 -6.78
N ASP A 302 5.63 24.21 -6.67
CA ASP A 302 6.75 23.76 -7.51
C ASP A 302 6.34 22.74 -8.59
N GLU A 303 5.05 22.44 -8.69
CA GLU A 303 4.50 21.42 -9.56
C GLU A 303 4.06 22.00 -10.91
N SER A 304 4.15 21.17 -11.95
CA SER A 304 3.53 21.45 -13.25
C SER A 304 2.17 20.77 -13.34
N LEU A 305 1.23 21.42 -14.01
CA LEU A 305 -0.08 20.85 -14.31
C LEU A 305 -0.16 20.44 -15.78
N SER A 306 -0.67 19.24 -16.03
CA SER A 306 -1.23 18.84 -17.32
C SER A 306 -2.65 18.34 -17.12
N ALA A 307 -3.49 18.36 -18.15
CA ALA A 307 -4.85 17.86 -18.07
C ALA A 307 -5.21 17.05 -19.31
N VAL A 308 -6.13 16.11 -19.14
CA VAL A 308 -6.83 15.46 -20.25
C VAL A 308 -8.25 15.97 -20.24
N LEU A 309 -8.71 16.47 -21.39
CA LEU A 309 -10.07 16.89 -21.62
C LEU A 309 -10.77 15.82 -22.48
N ALA A 310 -12.05 15.60 -22.19
CA ALA A 310 -12.84 14.59 -22.89
C ALA A 310 -14.32 15.01 -22.95
N PRO A 311 -15.08 14.50 -23.94
CA PRO A 311 -16.54 14.54 -23.95
C PRO A 311 -17.13 13.76 -22.79
N GLU A 312 -18.39 14.04 -22.44
CA GLU A 312 -19.08 13.41 -21.28
C GLU A 312 -19.16 11.88 -21.42
N LEU A 313 -19.55 11.42 -22.61
CA LEU A 313 -19.41 10.02 -23.00
C LEU A 313 -18.02 9.83 -23.60
N ASP A 314 -17.37 8.70 -23.37
CA ASP A 314 -15.99 8.47 -23.82
C ASP A 314 -15.93 7.65 -25.13
N PRO A 315 -15.99 8.28 -26.32
CA PRO A 315 -15.76 7.57 -27.58
C PRO A 315 -14.26 7.45 -27.93
N GLY A 316 -13.35 7.75 -27.00
CA GLY A 316 -11.90 7.82 -27.27
C GLY A 316 -11.39 9.18 -27.76
N GLY A 317 -12.26 10.20 -27.82
CA GLY A 317 -11.88 11.58 -28.17
C GLY A 317 -11.25 12.32 -26.99
N ARG A 318 -10.01 11.98 -26.62
CA ARG A 318 -9.31 12.60 -25.49
C ARG A 318 -8.21 13.55 -25.97
N ARG A 319 -8.14 14.75 -25.39
CA ARG A 319 -7.12 15.76 -25.70
C ARG A 319 -6.28 16.06 -24.49
N ARG A 320 -4.97 15.90 -24.61
CA ARG A 320 -4.01 16.30 -23.58
C ARG A 320 -3.59 17.75 -23.78
N VAL A 321 -3.50 18.49 -22.68
CA VAL A 321 -2.91 19.83 -22.61
C VAL A 321 -1.86 19.86 -21.51
N ASP A 322 -0.67 20.36 -21.81
CA ASP A 322 0.35 20.64 -20.81
C ASP A 322 0.28 22.14 -20.48
N LEU A 323 -0.06 22.47 -19.23
CA LEU A 323 -0.30 23.85 -18.79
C LEU A 323 0.92 24.45 -18.07
N GLY A 324 1.94 23.64 -17.77
CA GLY A 324 3.17 24.09 -17.14
C GLY A 324 2.98 24.52 -15.69
N ARG A 325 3.79 25.47 -15.22
CA ARG A 325 3.69 26.02 -13.86
C ARG A 325 2.56 27.06 -13.78
N GLY A 326 1.84 27.06 -12.67
CA GLY A 326 0.74 27.99 -12.44
C GLY A 326 1.25 29.37 -12.02
N ASP A 327 0.39 30.37 -12.16
CA ASP A 327 0.60 31.68 -11.56
C ASP A 327 0.15 31.64 -10.10
N CYS A 328 1.12 31.52 -9.18
CA CYS A 328 0.88 31.47 -7.73
C CYS A 328 0.96 32.84 -7.04
N GLU A 329 1.22 33.91 -7.80
CA GLU A 329 1.32 35.28 -7.29
C GLU A 329 0.04 36.08 -7.60
N ALA A 330 -0.76 35.64 -8.56
CA ALA A 330 -2.02 36.28 -8.94
C ALA A 330 -3.08 36.29 -7.82
N GLU A 331 -3.14 35.25 -6.97
CA GLU A 331 -4.08 35.17 -5.86
C GLU A 331 -3.42 34.53 -4.64
N VAL A 332 -3.51 35.20 -3.48
CA VAL A 332 -2.88 34.72 -2.24
C VAL A 332 -3.42 33.34 -1.87
N GLY A 333 -2.52 32.37 -1.75
CA GLY A 333 -2.84 31.00 -1.37
C GLY A 333 -3.24 30.08 -2.52
N TRP A 334 -3.29 30.57 -3.77
CA TRP A 334 -3.72 29.79 -4.94
C TRP A 334 -2.72 29.90 -6.09
N CYS A 335 -2.55 28.80 -6.83
CA CYS A 335 -1.92 28.78 -8.13
C CYS A 335 -2.99 28.66 -9.21
N LEU A 336 -2.87 29.48 -10.26
CA LEU A 336 -3.86 29.59 -11.32
C LEU A 336 -3.33 29.03 -12.64
N TRP A 337 -4.19 28.29 -13.34
CA TRP A 337 -4.02 27.89 -14.73
C TRP A 337 -5.29 28.18 -15.52
N SER A 338 -5.14 28.28 -16.84
CA SER A 338 -6.27 28.40 -17.76
C SER A 338 -6.13 27.41 -18.92
N THR A 339 -7.24 26.84 -19.32
CA THR A 339 -7.39 26.07 -20.56
C THR A 339 -8.76 26.38 -21.16
N GLU A 340 -9.19 25.63 -22.17
CA GLU A 340 -10.51 25.74 -22.78
C GLU A 340 -11.06 24.36 -23.12
N PHE A 341 -12.36 24.18 -22.96
CA PHE A 341 -13.09 23.08 -23.58
C PHE A 341 -13.32 23.41 -25.05
N VAL A 342 -13.01 22.46 -25.94
CA VAL A 342 -13.25 22.59 -27.38
C VAL A 342 -14.24 21.53 -27.85
N GLY A 343 -15.06 21.87 -28.85
CA GLY A 343 -16.02 20.93 -29.42
C GLY A 343 -17.06 20.46 -28.40
N ASP A 344 -17.09 19.16 -28.14
CA ASP A 344 -18.02 18.47 -27.23
C ASP A 344 -17.39 18.10 -25.88
N GLU A 345 -16.18 18.58 -25.58
CA GLU A 345 -15.53 18.36 -24.29
C GLU A 345 -16.33 19.00 -23.14
N GLN A 346 -16.52 18.25 -22.05
CA GLN A 346 -17.29 18.71 -20.87
C GLN A 346 -16.65 18.33 -19.53
N ARG A 347 -15.57 17.56 -19.57
CA ARG A 347 -14.86 17.11 -18.36
C ARG A 347 -13.36 17.10 -18.59
N LEU A 348 -12.64 17.23 -17.49
CA LEU A 348 -11.18 17.15 -17.47
C LEU A 348 -10.70 16.30 -16.29
N MET A 349 -9.54 15.66 -16.45
CA MET A 349 -8.79 15.05 -15.38
C MET A 349 -7.42 15.73 -15.30
N MET A 350 -7.02 16.13 -14.10
CA MET A 350 -5.76 16.84 -13.88
C MET A 350 -4.64 15.86 -13.49
N ARG A 351 -3.43 16.19 -13.92
CA ARG A 351 -2.18 15.61 -13.46
C ARG A 351 -1.32 16.71 -12.86
N LEU A 352 -0.96 16.54 -11.60
CA LEU A 352 -0.05 17.42 -10.86
C LEU A 352 1.29 16.69 -10.72
N GLY A 353 2.33 17.25 -11.31
CA GLY A 353 3.65 16.61 -11.39
C GLY A 353 3.55 15.24 -12.07
N SER A 354 3.88 14.20 -11.33
CA SER A 354 3.79 12.81 -11.80
C SER A 354 2.44 12.14 -11.56
N ARG A 355 1.53 12.76 -10.78
CA ARG A 355 0.32 12.11 -10.25
C ARG A 355 -0.95 12.58 -10.94
N TRP A 356 -1.73 11.63 -11.43
CA TRP A 356 -3.13 11.88 -11.80
C TRP A 356 -3.99 12.04 -10.56
N ILE A 357 -4.91 12.99 -10.59
CA ILE A 357 -6.05 13.01 -9.66
C ILE A 357 -7.09 12.10 -10.28
N PRO A 358 -7.39 10.91 -9.71
CA PRO A 358 -8.26 9.90 -10.35
C PRO A 358 -9.75 10.27 -10.25
N ARG A 359 -10.10 11.45 -10.77
CA ARG A 359 -11.43 12.04 -10.81
C ARG A 359 -11.58 12.85 -12.09
N TRP A 360 -12.64 12.58 -12.84
CA TRP A 360 -13.12 13.50 -13.87
C TRP A 360 -13.86 14.65 -13.21
N PHE A 361 -13.36 15.86 -13.39
CA PHE A 361 -14.01 17.09 -13.01
C PHE A 361 -14.89 17.55 -14.17
N ARG A 362 -16.12 17.95 -13.85
CA ARG A 362 -17.09 18.40 -14.85
C ARG A 362 -17.11 19.91 -14.91
N SER A 363 -17.42 20.43 -16.09
CA SER A 363 -17.94 21.79 -16.22
C SER A 363 -19.26 21.85 -15.43
N ASN A 364 -19.30 22.63 -14.35
CA ASN A 364 -20.59 23.08 -13.82
C ASN A 364 -21.07 24.22 -14.73
N PRO A 365 -22.24 24.10 -15.39
CA PRO A 365 -22.79 25.16 -16.23
C PRO A 365 -23.21 26.40 -15.43
#